data_AF-A0A1B0DQ20-F1
#
_entry.id   AF-A0A1B0DQ20-F1
#
_cell.length_a   1.000
_cell.length_b   1.000
_cell.length_c   1.000
_cell.angle_alpha   90.00
_cell.angle_beta   90.00
_cell.angle_gamma   90.00
#
_symmetry.space_group_name_H-M   'P 1'
#
loop_
_entity.id
_entity.type
_entity.pdbx_description
1 polymer ?
#
loop_
_entity_poly.entity_id
_entity_poly.type
_entity_poly.pdbx_seq_one_letter_code
_entity_poly.pdbx_strand_id
1 'polypeptide(L)' 'MMGGWKIEEVELHYKVSLTELNMLRDRHVKKNSDGEPVVDPSQDYVLLLGYENATHTVLRFRRKLDTCDTYHDLPITVSV' A
#
# COMPACT_ATOMS: atom_id res chain seq x y z
N MET A 1 -8.38 6.48 26.68
CA MET A 1 -9.37 6.48 25.57
C MET A 1 -8.65 5.97 24.33
N MET A 2 -9.02 4.78 23.84
CA MET A 2 -8.37 4.14 22.69
C MET A 2 -8.99 4.69 21.40
N GLY A 3 -8.24 5.53 20.68
CA GLY A 3 -8.67 6.12 19.41
C GLY A 3 -8.75 5.07 18.31
N GLY A 4 -9.87 5.05 17.60
CA GLY A 4 -10.16 4.10 16.53
C GLY A 4 -9.22 4.22 15.34
N TRP A 5 -8.89 3.07 14.76
CA TRP A 5 -8.13 2.94 13.53
C TRP A 5 -8.90 3.57 12.38
N LYS A 6 -8.42 4.71 11.85
CA LYS A 6 -8.93 5.26 10.60
C LYS A 6 -8.28 4.51 9.44
N ILE A 7 -9.11 3.86 8.65
CA ILE A 7 -8.75 3.30 7.34
C ILE A 7 -8.77 4.50 6.39
N GLU A 8 -7.61 4.88 5.85
CA GLU A 8 -7.57 5.81 4.71
C GLU A 8 -7.52 4.96 3.44
N GLU A 9 -8.59 5.04 2.65
CA GLU A 9 -8.66 4.41 1.34
C GLU A 9 -7.74 5.18 0.38
N VAL A 10 -6.59 4.60 0.07
CA VAL A 10 -5.78 5.05 -1.08
C VAL A 10 -6.22 4.21 -2.28
N GLU A 11 -7.00 4.82 -3.17
CA GLU A 11 -7.45 4.17 -4.41
C GLU A 11 -6.35 4.28 -5.47
N LEU A 12 -5.64 3.18 -5.70
CA LEU A 12 -4.70 3.04 -6.82
C LEU A 12 -5.42 2.31 -7.95
N HIS A 13 -5.64 2.99 -9.08
CA HIS A 13 -6.19 2.36 -10.29
C HIS A 13 -5.09 1.61 -11.04
N TYR A 14 -4.98 0.31 -10.79
CA TYR A 14 -4.24 -0.62 -11.65
C TYR A 14 -5.19 -1.72 -12.13
N LYS A 15 -4.92 -2.26 -13.32
CA LYS A 15 -5.58 -3.47 -13.81
C LYS A 15 -4.75 -4.67 -13.38
N VAL A 16 -4.97 -5.18 -12.17
CA VAL A 16 -4.28 -6.39 -11.67
C VAL A 16 -5.20 -7.59 -11.85
N SER A 17 -4.67 -8.60 -12.52
CA SER A 17 -5.27 -9.93 -12.59
C SER A 17 -5.13 -10.62 -11.23
N LEU A 18 -6.22 -11.21 -10.72
CA LEU A 18 -6.19 -11.95 -9.43
C LEU A 18 -5.23 -13.15 -9.43
N THR A 19 -4.82 -13.66 -10.60
CA THR A 19 -3.81 -14.72 -10.70
C THR A 19 -2.45 -14.30 -10.15
N GLU A 20 -2.21 -12.99 -9.98
CA GLU A 20 -0.96 -12.41 -9.50
C GLU A 20 -1.06 -11.94 -8.04
N LEU A 21 -2.13 -12.28 -7.31
CA LEU A 21 -2.31 -11.89 -5.90
C LEU A 21 -1.12 -12.30 -5.02
N ASN A 22 -0.56 -13.50 -5.25
CA ASN A 22 0.63 -13.98 -4.55
C ASN A 22 1.92 -13.23 -4.93
N MET A 23 1.88 -12.37 -5.95
CA MET A 23 3.02 -11.59 -6.44
C MET A 23 3.01 -10.13 -5.99
N LEU A 24 1.95 -9.68 -5.32
CA LEU A 24 1.90 -8.32 -4.81
C LEU A 24 2.94 -8.13 -3.70
N ARG A 25 3.84 -7.18 -3.94
CA ARG A 25 4.88 -6.77 -3.00
C ARG A 25 4.87 -5.26 -2.89
N ASP A 26 5.16 -4.78 -1.70
CA ASP A 26 5.38 -3.36 -1.45
C ASP A 26 6.64 -2.88 -2.18
N ARG A 27 6.56 -1.72 -2.81
CA ARG A 27 7.62 -1.15 -3.64
C ARG A 27 7.64 0.36 -3.51
N HIS A 28 8.84 0.93 -3.50
CA HIS A 28 9.05 2.38 -3.51
C HIS A 28 9.93 2.80 -4.70
N VAL A 29 9.86 4.08 -5.04
CA VAL A 29 10.80 4.74 -5.95
C VAL A 29 11.80 5.51 -5.12
N LYS A 30 13.09 5.41 -5.48
CA LYS A 30 14.14 6.12 -4.76
C LYS A 30 13.94 7.64 -4.89
N LYS A 31 14.22 8.37 -3.81
CA LYS A 31 14.14 9.84 -3.81
C LYS A 31 14.95 10.43 -4.98
N ASN A 32 14.33 11.35 -5.72
CA ASN A 32 14.89 12.01 -6.91
C ASN A 32 15.29 11.03 -8.05
N SER A 33 14.56 9.92 -8.19
CA SER A 33 14.73 8.97 -9.27
C SER A 33 13.44 8.84 -10.05
N ASP A 34 13.56 8.80 -11.38
CA ASP A 34 12.48 8.38 -12.29
C ASP A 34 12.62 6.90 -12.68
N GLY A 35 13.38 6.13 -11.89
CA GLY A 35 13.64 4.73 -12.13
C GLY A 35 12.47 3.82 -11.79
N GLU A 36 12.57 2.57 -12.23
CA GLU A 36 11.60 1.53 -11.90
C GLU A 36 11.44 1.38 -10.37
N PRO A 37 10.20 1.19 -9.86
CA PRO A 37 9.98 0.87 -8.45
C PRO A 37 10.82 -0.34 -8.05
N VAL A 38 11.39 -0.32 -6.85
CA VAL A 38 12.17 -1.43 -6.28
C VAL A 38 11.40 -2.06 -5.13
N VAL A 39 11.68 -3.33 -4.82
CA VAL A 39 11.03 -4.01 -3.70
C VAL A 39 11.43 -3.32 -2.40
N ASP A 40 10.45 -2.97 -1.57
CA ASP A 40 10.71 -2.39 -0.26
C ASP A 40 11.23 -3.47 0.72
N PRO A 41 12.39 -3.30 1.37
CA PRO A 41 12.85 -4.27 2.35
C PRO A 41 11.92 -4.46 3.57
N SER A 42 11.17 -3.43 3.98
CA SER A 42 10.32 -3.48 5.18
C SER A 42 9.02 -4.26 4.94
N GLN A 43 8.47 -4.18 3.73
CA GLN A 43 7.17 -4.73 3.33
C GLN A 43 6.05 -4.33 4.30
N ASP A 44 5.73 -3.03 4.38
CA ASP A 44 4.85 -2.48 5.41
C ASP A 44 3.34 -2.67 5.14
N TYR A 45 2.98 -3.05 3.91
CA TYR A 45 1.60 -3.32 3.52
C TYR A 45 1.29 -4.81 3.62
N VAL A 46 0.18 -5.12 4.31
CA VAL A 46 -0.35 -6.49 4.38
C VAL A 46 -1.65 -6.55 3.59
N LEU A 47 -1.64 -7.32 2.50
CA LEU A 47 -2.85 -7.60 1.75
C LEU A 47 -3.80 -8.47 2.58
N LEU A 48 -5.06 -8.05 2.68
CA LEU A 48 -6.10 -8.71 3.45
C LEU A 48 -7.10 -9.45 2.54
N LEU A 49 -7.44 -8.86 1.40
CA LEU A 49 -8.40 -9.39 0.46
C LEU A 49 -8.10 -8.86 -0.94
N GLY A 50 -8.34 -9.69 -1.96
CA GLY A 50 -8.39 -9.28 -3.34
C GLY A 50 -9.49 -10.01 -4.09
N TYR A 51 -10.31 -9.29 -4.82
CA TYR A 51 -11.29 -9.88 -5.74
C TYR A 51 -11.54 -8.95 -6.93
N GLU A 52 -12.02 -9.54 -8.00
CA GLU A 52 -12.33 -8.86 -9.25
C GLU A 52 -13.81 -9.10 -9.52
N ASN A 53 -14.52 -8.04 -9.90
CA ASN A 53 -15.88 -8.13 -10.41
C ASN A 53 -15.89 -7.66 -11.87
N ALA A 54 -17.08 -7.64 -12.48
CA ALA A 54 -17.23 -7.32 -13.90
C ALA A 54 -16.66 -5.95 -14.33
N THR A 55 -16.40 -5.05 -13.39
CA THR A 55 -15.97 -3.67 -13.69
C THR A 55 -14.61 -3.31 -13.11
N HIS A 56 -14.22 -3.88 -11.95
CA HIS A 56 -13.02 -3.47 -11.25
C HIS A 56 -12.41 -4.61 -10.42
N THR A 57 -11.12 -4.44 -10.12
CA THR A 57 -10.40 -5.21 -9.10
C THR A 57 -10.39 -4.41 -7.80
N VAL A 58 -10.76 -5.05 -6.69
CA VAL A 58 -10.74 -4.48 -5.35
C VAL A 58 -9.67 -5.18 -4.54
N LEU A 59 -8.68 -4.42 -4.06
CA LEU A 59 -7.74 -4.89 -3.05
C LEU A 59 -7.97 -4.15 -1.73
N ARG A 60 -8.02 -4.93 -0.65
CA ARG A 60 -8.03 -4.40 0.71
C ARG A 60 -6.73 -4.76 1.38
N PHE A 61 -6.05 -3.77 1.95
CA PHE A 61 -4.82 -3.95 2.70
C PHE A 61 -4.88 -3.21 4.03
N ARG A 62 -3.89 -3.45 4.89
CA ARG A 62 -3.59 -2.61 6.05
C ARG A 62 -2.12 -2.19 6.02
N ARG A 63 -1.83 -1.01 6.52
CA ARG A 63 -0.49 -0.52 6.87
C ARG A 63 -0.55 0.28 8.18
N LYS A 64 0.58 0.50 8.85
CA LYS A 64 0.63 1.43 9.99
C LYS A 64 0.61 2.88 9.49
N LEU A 65 0.09 3.80 10.31
CA LEU A 65 0.15 5.24 10.00
C LEU A 65 1.60 5.75 10.01
N ASP A 66 2.38 5.27 10.98
CA ASP A 66 3.82 5.43 11.06
C ASP A 66 4.43 4.02 11.03
N THR A 67 5.10 3.69 9.93
CA THR A 67 5.77 2.39 9.72
C THR A 67 7.11 2.34 10.43
N CYS A 68 7.63 3.50 10.86
CA CYS A 68 8.99 3.70 11.36
C CYS A 68 10.09 3.40 10.31
N ASP A 69 9.73 3.21 9.03
CA ASP A 69 10.68 3.22 7.92
C ASP A 69 10.85 4.65 7.40
N THR A 70 11.76 5.39 8.04
CA THR A 70 12.03 6.79 7.66
C THR A 70 12.81 6.93 6.35
N TYR A 71 13.26 5.82 5.74
CA TYR A 71 14.05 5.85 4.50
C TYR A 71 13.17 5.72 3.26
N HIS A 72 12.11 4.93 3.35
CA HIS A 72 11.28 4.56 2.21
C HIS A 72 9.83 5.04 2.30
N ASP A 73 9.33 5.26 3.52
CA ASP A 73 7.95 5.65 3.76
C ASP A 73 7.78 7.10 4.24
N LEU A 74 6.56 7.60 4.00
CA LEU A 74 6.07 8.84 4.59
C LEU A 74 4.99 8.52 5.63
N PRO A 75 5.11 9.02 6.87
CA PRO A 75 4.05 8.90 7.86
C PRO A 75 2.75 9.53 7.36
N ILE A 76 1.63 8.84 7.54
CA ILE A 76 0.30 9.42 7.37
C ILE A 76 -0.03 10.17 8.66
N THR A 77 0.01 11.48 8.58
CA THR A 77 -0.41 12.35 9.68
C THR A 77 -1.79 12.92 9.38
N VAL A 78 -2.64 13.05 10.40
CA VAL A 78 -3.85 13.86 10.27
C VAL A 78 -3.43 15.31 9.98
N SER A 79 -3.95 15.89 8.89
CA SER A 79 -3.82 17.33 8.66
C SER A 79 -4.53 18.06 9.80
N VAL A 80 -3.76 18.82 10.59
CA VAL A 80 -4.29 19.76 11.59
C VAL A 80 -4.68 21.08 10.94
#